data_AF-A0A4R9BCJ8-F1
#
_entry.id   AF-A0A4R9BCJ8-F1
#
_cell.length_a   1.000
_cell.length_b   1.000
_cell.length_c   1.000
_cell.angle_alpha   90.00
_cell.angle_beta   90.00
_cell.angle_gamma   90.00
#
_symmetry.space_group_name_H-M   'P 1'
#
loop_
_entity.id
_entity.type
_entity.pdbx_description
1 polymer ?
#
loop_
_entity_poly.entity_id
_entity_poly.type
_entity_poly.pdbx_seq_one_letter_code
_entity_poly.pdbx_strand_id
1 'polypeptide(L)'
;MPASTPRPGDQSYDGLLVADDLPDGWYLPSRFPGERDDDASEQIDGVLGYNDGVATDSQQETQSASDENETIDGRWRYLEHEATHTRVMIRLQRQLLAVPEEIRITGVIYLPWRPGDPITSQLLRELPTARIEAAINKRLFAMKRTETITGGKIVLPSGRKVSERDLLKPLGDPKKVPDFYEMVALQHGRLTQQGDINPSATMAQLSGVALSTAQGWITKARDRGLLPPGRRGRAG
;
A
#
# COMPACT_ATOMS: atom_id res chain seq x y z
N MET A 1 0.27 19.82 17.92
CA MET A 1 1.68 20.03 17.52
C MET A 1 1.63 20.65 16.13
N PRO A 2 2.18 21.85 15.89
CA PRO A 2 2.19 22.41 14.54
C PRO A 2 3.09 21.54 13.66
N ALA A 3 2.57 21.09 12.52
CA ALA A 3 3.33 20.31 11.54
C ALA A 3 4.53 21.13 11.05
N SER A 4 5.73 20.57 11.18
CA SER A 4 6.95 21.15 10.66
C SER A 4 6.79 21.43 9.17
N THR A 5 7.01 22.67 8.74
CA THR A 5 6.97 23.06 7.32
C THR A 5 7.90 22.12 6.53
N PRO A 6 7.40 21.41 5.50
CA PRO A 6 8.21 20.47 4.75
C PRO A 6 9.41 21.20 4.13
N ARG A 7 10.58 20.56 4.16
CA ARG A 7 11.79 21.11 3.54
C ARG A 7 11.57 21.12 2.02
N PRO A 8 11.93 22.21 1.31
CA PRO A 8 11.84 22.24 -0.15
C PRO A 8 12.53 21.02 -0.78
N GLY A 9 11.80 20.32 -1.64
CA GLY A 9 12.28 19.10 -2.31
C GLY A 9 12.34 17.82 -1.47
N ASP A 10 11.90 17.84 -0.20
CA ASP A 10 11.70 16.62 0.59
C ASP A 10 10.50 15.85 0.04
N GLN A 11 10.76 14.73 -0.62
CA GLN A 11 9.72 13.87 -1.20
C GLN A 11 9.08 12.90 -0.19
N SER A 12 9.59 12.87 1.05
CA SER A 12 9.16 11.94 2.09
C SER A 12 8.22 12.56 3.13
N TYR A 13 7.91 13.85 3.00
CA TYR A 13 7.17 14.64 3.97
C TYR A 13 5.77 14.09 4.30
N ASP A 14 5.09 13.46 3.33
CA ASP A 14 3.77 12.86 3.49
C ASP A 14 3.81 11.39 3.95
N GLY A 15 5.02 10.85 4.13
CA GLY A 15 5.27 9.48 4.55
C GLY A 15 4.85 8.42 3.53
N LEU A 16 4.41 8.80 2.31
CA LEU A 16 3.90 7.87 1.29
C LEU A 16 5.00 6.96 0.75
N LEU A 17 6.20 7.52 0.60
CA LEU A 17 7.41 6.84 0.18
C LEU A 17 8.59 7.36 1.00
N VAL A 18 9.37 6.45 1.59
CA VAL A 18 10.60 6.80 2.31
C VAL A 18 11.78 6.04 1.71
N ALA A 19 13.00 6.47 2.03
CA ALA A 19 14.22 5.87 1.49
C ALA A 19 14.31 4.35 1.77
N ASP A 20 13.86 3.90 2.94
CA ASP A 20 13.87 2.47 3.33
C ASP A 20 12.93 1.59 2.49
N ASP A 21 11.98 2.17 1.75
CA ASP A 21 11.12 1.42 0.84
C ASP A 21 11.81 1.10 -0.50
N LEU A 22 12.95 1.73 -0.77
CA LEU A 22 13.65 1.59 -2.04
C LEU A 22 14.64 0.41 -2.01
N PRO A 23 14.71 -0.39 -3.08
CA PRO A 23 15.74 -1.42 -3.22
C PRO A 23 17.14 -0.82 -3.32
N ASP A 24 18.15 -1.64 -3.01
CA ASP A 24 19.56 -1.24 -3.12
C ASP A 24 19.88 -0.58 -4.47
N GLY A 25 20.63 0.52 -4.40
CA GLY A 25 21.00 1.34 -5.55
C GLY A 25 19.96 2.38 -5.97
N TRP A 26 18.71 2.31 -5.48
CA TRP A 26 17.70 3.33 -5.73
C TRP A 26 17.59 4.30 -4.55
N TYR A 27 17.47 5.61 -4.84
CA TYR A 27 17.32 6.62 -3.80
C TYR A 27 16.29 7.69 -4.19
N LEU A 28 15.82 8.44 -3.18
CA LEU A 28 14.94 9.62 -3.31
C LEU A 28 15.80 10.89 -3.41
N PRO A 29 15.98 11.48 -4.59
CA PRO A 29 16.73 12.72 -4.71
C PRO A 29 15.96 13.87 -4.05
N SER A 30 16.66 14.78 -3.38
CA SER A 30 16.04 15.95 -2.74
C SER A 30 15.66 17.07 -3.71
N ARG A 31 15.88 16.88 -5.02
CA ARG A 31 15.50 17.84 -6.06
C ARG A 31 14.84 17.12 -7.21
N PHE A 32 13.69 17.64 -7.60
CA PHE A 32 13.01 17.24 -8.82
C PHE A 32 13.83 17.69 -10.05
N PRO A 33 13.81 16.95 -11.17
CA PRO A 33 14.49 17.37 -12.39
C PRO A 33 13.98 18.73 -12.89
N GLY A 34 14.88 19.71 -13.06
CA GLY A 34 14.55 21.02 -13.62
C GLY A 34 14.43 22.19 -12.62
N GLU A 35 15.11 22.15 -11.48
CA GLU A 35 15.21 23.27 -10.52
C GLU A 35 13.85 23.79 -10.03
N ARG A 36 12.96 22.88 -9.61
CA ARG A 36 11.69 23.26 -8.98
C ARG A 36 11.71 22.96 -7.49
N ASP A 37 11.22 23.92 -6.72
CA ASP A 37 11.20 23.89 -5.25
C ASP A 37 9.94 23.21 -4.69
N ASP A 38 8.92 22.94 -5.53
CA ASP A 38 7.57 22.49 -5.17
C ASP A 38 7.14 21.13 -5.77
N ASP A 39 6.14 20.48 -5.14
CA ASP A 39 5.49 19.27 -5.65
C ASP A 39 4.66 19.60 -6.90
N ALA A 40 5.08 19.10 -8.06
CA ALA A 40 4.42 19.33 -9.35
C ALA A 40 3.33 18.29 -9.68
N SER A 41 2.95 17.43 -8.74
CA SER A 41 2.04 16.30 -9.01
C SER A 41 0.72 16.74 -9.66
N GLU A 42 0.08 17.80 -9.15
CA GLU A 42 -1.19 18.30 -9.70
C GLU A 42 -1.06 18.83 -11.12
N GLN A 43 0.04 19.52 -11.42
CA GLN A 43 0.32 20.05 -12.77
C GLN A 43 0.52 18.89 -13.76
N ILE A 44 1.26 17.86 -13.35
CA ILE A 44 1.51 16.67 -14.17
C ILE A 44 0.20 15.91 -14.41
N ASP A 45 -0.61 15.73 -13.38
CA ASP A 45 -1.90 15.05 -13.50
C ASP A 45 -2.87 15.80 -14.41
N GLY A 46 -2.89 17.14 -14.35
CA GLY A 46 -3.68 17.97 -15.27
C GLY A 46 -3.21 17.85 -16.73
N VAL A 47 -1.90 17.84 -16.98
CA VAL A 47 -1.33 17.68 -18.34
C VAL A 47 -1.61 16.28 -18.90
N LEU A 48 -1.56 15.25 -18.05
CA LEU A 48 -1.79 13.86 -18.45
C LEU A 48 -3.27 13.45 -18.45
N GLY A 49 -4.17 14.35 -18.03
CA GLY A 49 -5.62 14.11 -18.01
C GLY A 49 -6.08 13.16 -16.89
N TYR A 50 -5.28 12.96 -15.84
CA TYR A 50 -5.70 12.14 -14.69
C TYR A 50 -6.86 12.79 -13.91
N ASN A 51 -6.97 14.12 -13.97
CA ASN A 51 -8.05 14.87 -13.32
C ASN A 51 -9.41 14.75 -14.06
N ASP A 52 -9.40 14.34 -15.33
CA ASP A 52 -10.60 14.35 -16.19
C ASP A 52 -11.59 13.23 -15.83
N GLY A 53 -11.12 12.17 -15.14
CA GLY A 53 -11.94 11.04 -14.73
C GLY A 53 -12.70 11.22 -13.40
N VAL A 54 -12.39 12.27 -12.62
CA VAL A 54 -12.97 12.53 -11.29
C VAL A 54 -14.23 13.41 -11.37
N ALA A 55 -14.53 13.97 -12.54
CA ALA A 55 -15.69 14.82 -12.79
C ALA A 55 -16.99 14.01 -12.95
N THR A 56 -17.50 13.45 -11.85
CA THR A 56 -18.95 13.24 -11.68
C THR A 56 -19.41 14.12 -10.52
N ASP A 57 -20.48 14.90 -10.74
CA ASP A 57 -21.00 16.01 -9.92
C ASP A 57 -21.32 15.70 -8.44
N SER A 58 -21.02 14.50 -7.94
CA SER A 58 -21.34 14.03 -6.59
C SER A 58 -20.14 14.03 -5.61
N GLN A 59 -18.95 14.48 -6.02
CA GLN A 59 -17.75 14.47 -5.16
C GLN A 59 -17.24 15.87 -4.74
N GLN A 60 -17.82 16.96 -5.26
CA GLN A 60 -17.42 18.32 -4.90
C GLN A 60 -17.70 18.68 -3.42
N GLU A 61 -18.67 18.04 -2.76
CA GLU A 61 -18.98 18.34 -1.35
C GLU A 61 -18.00 17.71 -0.33
N THR A 62 -17.11 16.79 -0.76
CA THR A 62 -16.13 16.16 0.15
C THR A 62 -14.75 16.84 0.10
N GLN A 63 -14.57 17.86 -0.74
CA GLN A 63 -13.30 18.57 -0.93
C GLN A 63 -12.86 19.46 0.25
N SER A 64 -13.66 19.57 1.31
CA SER A 64 -13.37 20.44 2.46
C SER A 64 -12.84 19.70 3.71
N ALA A 65 -12.53 18.41 3.63
CA ALA A 65 -12.12 17.61 4.79
C ALA A 65 -10.66 17.09 4.67
N SER A 66 -9.71 17.95 5.02
CA SER A 66 -8.35 17.67 5.56
C SER A 66 -7.33 16.86 4.72
N ASP A 67 -6.05 17.19 4.96
CA ASP A 67 -4.78 16.61 4.48
C ASP A 67 -4.70 15.07 4.38
N GLU A 68 -5.66 14.32 4.94
CA GLU A 68 -5.75 12.85 4.83
C GLU A 68 -6.17 12.37 3.43
N ASN A 69 -6.83 13.22 2.63
CA ASN A 69 -7.35 12.87 1.29
C ASN A 69 -6.37 13.11 0.12
N GLU A 70 -5.26 13.83 0.32
CA GLU A 70 -4.34 14.23 -0.76
C GLU A 70 -3.68 13.07 -1.53
N THR A 71 -3.68 11.88 -0.96
CA THR A 71 -3.04 10.67 -1.53
C THR A 71 -4.01 9.77 -2.30
N ILE A 72 -5.29 10.15 -2.33
CA ILE A 72 -6.35 9.50 -3.12
C ILE A 72 -6.21 9.87 -4.59
N ASP A 73 -5.91 11.13 -4.86
CA ASP A 73 -5.74 11.63 -6.21
C ASP A 73 -4.46 11.07 -6.83
N GLY A 74 -3.39 10.91 -6.04
CA GLY A 74 -2.14 10.30 -6.46
C GLY A 74 -0.99 11.31 -6.47
N ARG A 75 0.22 10.84 -6.21
CA ARG A 75 1.41 11.69 -6.03
C ARG A 75 2.58 11.16 -6.83
N TRP A 76 3.27 12.04 -7.53
CA TRP A 76 4.44 11.71 -8.32
C TRP A 76 5.71 11.77 -7.45
N ARG A 77 6.58 10.76 -7.59
CA ARG A 77 7.85 10.64 -6.88
C ARG A 77 8.97 10.40 -7.85
N TYR A 78 10.02 11.18 -7.72
CA TYR A 78 11.23 11.09 -8.51
C TYR A 78 12.25 10.16 -7.86
N LEU A 79 12.74 9.20 -8.63
CA LEU A 79 13.72 8.20 -8.22
C LEU A 79 14.91 8.21 -9.17
N GLU A 80 16.08 7.93 -8.59
CA GLU A 80 17.31 7.73 -9.35
C GLU A 80 18.03 6.46 -8.91
N HIS A 81 18.66 5.77 -9.86
CA HIS A 81 19.51 4.63 -9.60
C HIS A 81 21.00 5.05 -9.64
N GLU A 82 21.73 4.80 -8.56
CA GLU A 82 23.10 5.27 -8.34
C GLU A 82 24.08 4.77 -9.41
N ALA A 83 24.02 3.48 -9.77
CA ALA A 83 25.02 2.89 -10.66
C ALA A 83 24.76 3.18 -12.15
N THR A 84 23.51 3.36 -12.55
CA THR A 84 23.11 3.50 -13.96
C THR A 84 22.66 4.91 -14.31
N HIS A 85 22.53 5.80 -13.32
CA HIS A 85 21.92 7.12 -13.45
C HIS A 85 20.54 7.05 -14.12
N THR A 86 19.82 5.94 -13.92
CA THR A 86 18.46 5.79 -14.44
C THR A 86 17.54 6.68 -13.63
N ARG A 87 16.85 7.58 -14.31
CA ARG A 87 15.95 8.56 -13.71
C ARG A 87 14.53 8.23 -14.09
N VAL A 88 13.66 8.10 -13.10
CA VAL A 88 12.24 7.79 -13.32
C VAL A 88 11.37 8.60 -12.39
N MET A 89 10.15 8.85 -12.83
CA MET A 89 9.09 9.26 -11.94
C MET A 89 8.05 8.16 -11.84
N ILE A 90 7.59 7.90 -10.63
CA ILE A 90 6.51 6.96 -10.36
C ILE A 90 5.33 7.71 -9.74
N ARG A 91 4.12 7.38 -10.16
CA ARG A 91 2.89 7.91 -9.57
C ARG A 91 2.37 6.89 -8.57
N LEU A 92 2.35 7.26 -7.30
CA LEU A 92 1.81 6.46 -6.22
C LEU A 92 0.38 6.88 -5.93
N GLN A 93 -0.52 5.92 -5.85
CA GLN A 93 -1.92 6.18 -5.54
C GLN A 93 -2.46 5.16 -4.55
N ARG A 94 -3.17 5.64 -3.53
CA ARG A 94 -3.92 4.78 -2.60
C ARG A 94 -5.13 4.20 -3.31
N GLN A 95 -5.27 2.88 -3.26
CA GLN A 95 -6.42 2.18 -3.81
C GLN A 95 -7.49 2.09 -2.73
N LEU A 96 -8.41 3.06 -2.69
CA LEU A 96 -9.49 3.12 -1.69
C LEU A 96 -10.42 1.91 -1.68
N LEU A 97 -10.60 1.28 -2.84
CA LEU A 97 -11.42 0.08 -2.99
C LEU A 97 -10.63 -1.21 -2.72
N ALA A 98 -9.29 -1.11 -2.62
CA ALA A 98 -8.48 -2.21 -2.11
C ALA A 98 -8.57 -2.17 -0.59
N VAL A 99 -9.13 -3.22 -0.03
CA VAL A 99 -8.91 -3.55 1.37
C VAL A 99 -7.78 -4.61 1.37
N PRO A 100 -6.96 -4.75 2.42
CA PRO A 100 -6.59 -3.59 3.20
C PRO A 100 -6.01 -2.53 2.25
N GLU A 101 -6.14 -1.24 2.59
CA GLU A 101 -5.66 -0.16 1.71
C GLU A 101 -4.24 -0.42 1.20
N GLU A 102 -4.11 -0.51 -0.13
CA GLU A 102 -2.83 -0.71 -0.81
C GLU A 102 -2.42 0.57 -1.54
N ILE A 103 -1.13 0.85 -1.54
CA ILE A 103 -0.51 1.79 -2.47
C ILE A 103 -0.07 1.03 -3.70
N ARG A 104 -0.41 1.59 -4.86
CA ARG A 104 -0.02 1.07 -6.17
C ARG A 104 0.66 2.15 -7.00
N ILE A 105 1.59 1.71 -7.83
CA ILE A 105 2.18 2.54 -8.86
C ILE A 105 1.23 2.55 -10.05
N THR A 106 0.62 3.71 -10.32
CA THR A 106 -0.38 3.88 -11.41
C THR A 106 0.18 4.57 -12.65
N GLY A 107 1.38 5.14 -12.56
CA GLY A 107 2.07 5.80 -13.66
C GLY A 107 3.57 5.69 -13.51
N VAL A 108 4.28 5.59 -14.64
CA VAL A 108 5.74 5.61 -14.69
C VAL A 108 6.18 6.48 -15.86
N ILE A 109 7.03 7.47 -15.60
CA ILE A 109 7.67 8.31 -16.61
C ILE A 109 9.17 8.04 -16.56
N TYR A 110 9.75 7.62 -17.67
CA TYR A 110 11.20 7.48 -17.80
C TYR A 110 11.82 8.79 -18.29
N LEU A 111 12.90 9.21 -17.64
CA LEU A 111 13.60 10.45 -17.94
C LEU A 111 15.02 10.12 -18.42
N PRO A 112 15.26 10.03 -19.74
CA PRO A 112 16.61 9.78 -20.25
C PRO A 112 17.59 10.87 -19.79
N TRP A 113 18.88 10.52 -19.64
CA TRP A 113 19.90 11.50 -19.22
C TRP A 113 20.01 12.64 -20.25
N ARG A 114 20.09 12.28 -21.54
CA ARG A 114 20.14 13.23 -22.65
C ARG A 114 18.84 13.19 -23.46
N PRO A 115 18.38 14.33 -24.00
CA PRO A 115 17.34 14.34 -25.00
C PRO A 115 17.70 13.41 -26.16
N GLY A 116 16.83 12.45 -26.47
CA GLY A 116 17.00 11.50 -27.57
C GLY A 116 17.65 10.16 -27.21
N ASP A 117 18.11 9.94 -25.97
CA ASP A 117 18.57 8.60 -25.58
C ASP A 117 17.40 7.60 -25.67
N PRO A 118 17.60 6.40 -26.26
CA PRO A 118 16.52 5.45 -26.44
C PRO A 118 16.15 4.77 -25.12
N ILE A 119 14.84 4.70 -24.84
CA ILE A 119 14.30 3.88 -23.76
C ILE A 119 14.15 2.45 -24.28
N THR A 120 14.91 1.51 -23.73
CA THR A 120 14.88 0.10 -24.13
C THR A 120 13.93 -0.71 -23.24
N SER A 121 13.40 -1.81 -23.77
CA SER A 121 12.57 -2.74 -22.99
C SER A 121 13.30 -3.36 -21.79
N GLN A 122 14.64 -3.39 -21.83
CA GLN A 122 15.45 -3.86 -20.72
C GLN A 122 15.38 -2.88 -19.54
N LEU A 123 15.55 -1.57 -19.79
CA LEU A 123 15.43 -0.54 -18.75
C LEU A 123 14.07 -0.60 -18.06
N LEU A 124 12.98 -0.78 -18.83
CA LEU A 124 11.63 -0.91 -18.28
C LEU A 124 11.46 -2.10 -17.32
N ARG A 125 12.20 -3.20 -17.54
CA ARG A 125 12.17 -4.41 -16.69
C ARG A 125 13.05 -4.31 -15.46
N GLU A 126 14.05 -3.44 -15.49
CA GLU A 126 14.99 -3.24 -14.39
C GLU A 126 14.38 -2.41 -13.26
N LEU A 127 13.35 -1.61 -13.54
CA LEU A 127 12.62 -0.87 -12.50
C LEU A 127 11.86 -1.83 -11.56
N PRO A 128 12.21 -1.86 -10.27
CA PRO A 128 11.70 -2.85 -9.33
C PRO A 128 10.35 -2.43 -8.74
N THR A 129 9.36 -2.11 -9.59
CA THR A 129 8.04 -1.60 -9.19
C THR A 129 7.37 -2.48 -8.13
N ALA A 130 7.35 -3.80 -8.34
CA ALA A 130 6.75 -4.74 -7.40
C ALA A 130 7.45 -4.79 -6.04
N ARG A 131 8.77 -4.55 -5.98
CA ARG A 131 9.51 -4.52 -4.71
C ARG A 131 9.22 -3.23 -3.95
N ILE A 132 9.18 -2.11 -4.65
CA ILE A 132 8.84 -0.80 -4.09
C ILE A 132 7.41 -0.85 -3.52
N GLU A 133 6.43 -1.30 -4.30
CA GLU A 133 5.04 -1.47 -3.82
C GLU A 133 4.97 -2.39 -2.59
N ALA A 134 5.67 -3.53 -2.62
CA ALA A 134 5.66 -4.46 -1.50
C ALA A 134 6.29 -3.87 -0.22
N ALA A 135 7.37 -3.09 -0.36
CA ALA A 135 8.03 -2.45 0.77
C ALA A 135 7.15 -1.35 1.39
N ILE A 136 6.61 -0.44 0.58
CA ILE A 136 5.67 0.60 1.01
C ILE A 136 4.49 -0.02 1.75
N ASN A 137 3.84 -1.00 1.12
CA ASN A 137 2.66 -1.65 1.70
C ASN A 137 3.02 -2.39 2.99
N LYS A 138 4.14 -3.10 3.05
CA LYS A 138 4.62 -3.75 4.28
C LYS A 138 4.83 -2.73 5.40
N ARG A 139 5.44 -1.57 5.12
CA ARG A 139 5.65 -0.49 6.08
C ARG A 139 4.33 0.11 6.55
N LEU A 140 3.44 0.47 5.64
CA LEU A 140 2.14 1.04 5.98
C LEU A 140 1.26 0.05 6.75
N PHE A 141 1.25 -1.23 6.39
CA PHE A 141 0.58 -2.25 7.19
C PHE A 141 1.21 -2.44 8.56
N ALA A 142 2.53 -2.37 8.69
CA ALA A 142 3.21 -2.41 9.98
C ALA A 142 2.93 -1.16 10.84
N MET A 143 2.89 0.03 10.23
CA MET A 143 2.55 1.30 10.90
C MET A 143 1.09 1.33 11.36
N LYS A 144 0.12 0.92 10.53
CA LYS A 144 -1.28 0.76 10.95
C LYS A 144 -1.43 -0.21 12.12
N ARG A 145 -0.65 -1.30 12.13
CA ARG A 145 -0.56 -2.19 13.28
C ARG A 145 0.07 -1.50 14.51
N THR A 146 0.98 -0.56 14.33
CA THR A 146 1.70 0.14 15.42
C THR A 146 0.92 1.33 16.00
N GLU A 147 0.13 2.07 15.23
CA GLU A 147 -0.80 3.06 15.81
C GLU A 147 -1.88 2.39 16.66
N THR A 148 -2.29 1.20 16.22
CA THR A 148 -3.12 0.27 16.98
C THR A 148 -2.41 -0.27 18.26
N ILE A 149 -1.09 -0.11 18.40
CA ILE A 149 -0.31 -0.56 19.57
C ILE A 149 -0.39 0.40 20.76
N THR A 150 -1.01 1.59 20.66
CA THR A 150 -1.27 2.44 21.84
C THR A 150 -2.30 1.76 22.78
N GLY A 151 -1.84 0.77 23.55
CA GLY A 151 -2.60 -0.09 24.45
C GLY A 151 -2.64 -1.60 24.11
N GLY A 152 -1.95 -2.09 23.07
CA GLY A 152 -1.91 -3.52 22.73
C GLY A 152 -3.26 -4.13 22.29
N LYS A 153 -4.19 -3.30 21.80
CA LYS A 153 -5.55 -3.67 21.42
C LYS A 153 -5.87 -3.19 20.02
N ILE A 154 -6.28 -4.12 19.16
CA ILE A 154 -6.77 -3.90 17.81
C ILE A 154 -8.21 -3.46 17.83
N VAL A 155 -8.47 -2.25 17.33
CA VAL A 155 -9.84 -1.74 17.14
C VAL A 155 -10.33 -2.19 15.77
N LEU A 156 -11.41 -2.96 15.76
CA LEU A 156 -12.07 -3.44 14.54
C LEU A 156 -13.08 -2.40 14.02
N PRO A 157 -13.57 -2.51 12.77
CA PRO A 157 -14.57 -1.59 12.21
C PRO A 157 -15.85 -1.44 13.04
N SER A 158 -16.28 -2.49 13.76
CA SER A 158 -17.41 -2.39 14.70
C SER A 158 -17.12 -1.59 15.98
N GLY A 159 -15.90 -1.07 16.14
CA GLY A 159 -15.40 -0.47 17.39
C GLY A 159 -14.97 -1.49 18.43
N ARG A 160 -15.10 -2.79 18.14
CA ARG A 160 -14.67 -3.88 19.03
C ARG A 160 -13.15 -3.87 19.20
N LYS A 161 -12.70 -3.94 20.45
CA LYS A 161 -11.28 -4.02 20.80
C LYS A 161 -10.86 -5.49 21.01
N VAL A 162 -9.81 -5.92 20.34
CA VAL A 162 -9.28 -7.29 20.36
C VAL A 162 -7.81 -7.25 20.74
N SER A 163 -7.39 -8.02 21.75
CA SER A 163 -5.97 -8.07 22.09
C SER A 163 -5.22 -9.02 21.15
N GLU A 164 -3.91 -8.83 21.01
CA GLU A 164 -3.08 -9.69 20.17
C GLU A 164 -3.12 -11.16 20.63
N ARG A 165 -3.32 -11.41 21.93
CA ARG A 165 -3.49 -12.76 22.52
C ARG A 165 -4.80 -13.42 22.09
N ASP A 166 -5.83 -12.63 21.79
CA ASP A 166 -7.12 -13.14 21.36
C ASP A 166 -7.11 -13.56 19.89
N LEU A 167 -6.10 -13.15 19.11
CA LEU A 167 -6.00 -13.49 17.68
C LEU A 167 -5.77 -14.98 17.41
N LEU A 168 -5.24 -15.73 18.37
CA LEU A 168 -5.02 -17.19 18.23
C LEU A 168 -6.15 -18.03 18.83
N LYS A 169 -7.24 -17.39 19.26
CA LYS A 169 -8.44 -18.09 19.73
C LYS A 169 -9.28 -18.61 18.56
N PRO A 170 -10.14 -19.62 18.80
CA PRO A 170 -11.09 -20.10 17.81
C PRO A 170 -11.90 -18.95 17.20
N LEU A 171 -12.02 -18.92 15.87
CA LEU A 171 -12.91 -17.98 15.19
C LEU A 171 -14.37 -18.42 15.40
N GLY A 172 -15.27 -17.45 15.58
CA GLY A 172 -16.69 -17.72 15.79
C GLY A 172 -17.46 -18.00 14.49
N ASP A 173 -18.77 -17.81 14.51
CA ASP A 173 -19.61 -18.01 13.32
C ASP A 173 -19.58 -16.76 12.42
N PRO A 174 -19.22 -16.89 11.12
CA PRO A 174 -19.21 -15.77 10.16
C PRO A 174 -20.54 -15.03 10.03
N LYS A 175 -21.67 -15.66 10.37
CA LYS A 175 -23.00 -15.05 10.31
C LYS A 175 -23.38 -14.28 11.58
N LYS A 176 -22.70 -14.55 12.70
CA LYS A 176 -23.05 -14.01 14.02
C LYS A 176 -22.01 -13.05 14.57
N VAL A 177 -20.77 -13.15 14.12
CA VAL A 177 -19.65 -12.35 14.60
C VAL A 177 -19.45 -11.15 13.66
N PRO A 178 -19.65 -9.91 14.14
CA PRO A 178 -19.22 -8.72 13.42
C PRO A 178 -17.71 -8.76 13.18
N ASP A 179 -17.27 -8.18 12.06
CA ASP A 179 -15.86 -8.11 11.66
C ASP A 179 -15.16 -9.48 11.57
N PHE A 180 -15.93 -10.53 11.24
CA PHE A 180 -15.41 -11.89 11.19
C PHE A 180 -14.21 -12.01 10.22
N TYR A 181 -14.27 -11.36 9.07
CA TYR A 181 -13.24 -11.53 8.04
C TYR A 181 -11.98 -10.71 8.33
N GLU A 182 -12.13 -9.64 9.09
CA GLU A 182 -11.07 -8.84 9.68
C GLU A 182 -10.33 -9.69 10.71
N MET A 183 -11.06 -10.42 11.56
CA MET A 183 -10.48 -11.39 12.50
C MET A 183 -9.77 -12.55 11.77
N VAL A 184 -10.34 -13.06 10.68
CA VAL A 184 -9.68 -14.06 9.80
C VAL A 184 -8.35 -13.52 9.27
N ALA A 185 -8.34 -12.29 8.74
CA ALA A 185 -7.14 -11.67 8.19
C ALA A 185 -6.05 -11.43 9.25
N LEU A 186 -6.45 -10.96 10.44
CA LEU A 186 -5.54 -10.75 11.56
C LEU A 186 -4.94 -12.06 12.08
N GLN A 187 -5.76 -13.11 12.25
CA GLN A 187 -5.29 -14.42 12.66
C GLN A 187 -4.34 -15.04 11.62
N HIS A 188 -4.71 -14.99 10.33
CA HIS A 188 -3.84 -15.47 9.24
C HIS A 188 -2.50 -14.72 9.21
N GLY A 189 -2.54 -13.39 9.33
CA GLY A 189 -1.35 -12.55 9.38
C GLY A 189 -0.46 -12.88 10.57
N ARG A 190 -1.04 -13.17 11.75
CA ARG A 190 -0.28 -13.55 12.95
C ARG A 190 0.42 -14.90 12.78
N LEU A 191 -0.27 -15.90 12.25
CA LEU A 191 0.32 -17.23 12.00
C LEU A 191 1.45 -17.15 10.97
N THR A 192 1.26 -16.38 9.91
CA THR A 192 2.30 -16.13 8.89
C THR A 192 3.55 -15.48 9.52
N GLN A 193 3.37 -14.51 10.41
CA GLN A 193 4.49 -13.87 11.12
C GLN A 193 5.22 -14.82 12.08
N GLN A 194 4.51 -15.79 12.65
CA GLN A 194 5.10 -16.84 13.48
C GLN A 194 5.84 -17.91 12.67
N GLY A 195 5.90 -17.76 11.34
CA GLY A 195 6.57 -18.70 10.44
C GLY A 195 5.75 -19.96 10.16
N ASP A 196 4.43 -19.92 10.39
CA ASP A 196 3.55 -21.04 10.07
C ASP A 196 3.58 -21.34 8.56
N ILE A 197 3.94 -22.59 8.23
CA ILE A 197 4.06 -23.09 6.87
C ILE A 197 2.69 -23.16 6.18
N ASN A 198 1.62 -23.43 6.94
CA ASN A 198 0.27 -23.51 6.42
C ASN A 198 -0.75 -22.86 7.38
N PRO A 199 -0.82 -21.51 7.38
CA PRO A 199 -1.74 -20.78 8.25
C PRO A 199 -3.20 -21.22 8.12
N SER A 200 -3.63 -21.63 6.92
CA SER A 200 -5.01 -22.08 6.68
C SER A 200 -5.36 -23.36 7.45
N ALA A 201 -4.41 -24.31 7.52
CA ALA A 201 -4.59 -25.56 8.26
C ALA A 201 -4.62 -25.32 9.77
N THR A 202 -3.73 -24.47 10.26
CA THR A 202 -3.69 -24.11 11.68
C THR A 202 -4.95 -23.36 12.10
N MET A 203 -5.47 -22.43 11.27
CA MET A 203 -6.75 -21.76 11.52
C MET A 203 -7.94 -22.73 11.61
N ALA A 204 -7.96 -23.73 10.72
CA ALA A 204 -8.98 -24.76 10.72
C ALA A 204 -8.95 -25.59 12.02
N GLN A 205 -7.74 -25.99 12.45
CA GLN A 205 -7.54 -26.73 13.70
C GLN A 205 -7.94 -25.91 14.94
N LEU A 206 -7.51 -24.65 15.01
CA LEU A 206 -7.84 -23.74 16.11
C LEU A 206 -9.36 -23.51 16.22
N SER A 207 -10.05 -23.42 15.09
CA SER A 207 -11.48 -23.13 15.05
C SER A 207 -12.37 -24.39 15.05
N GLY A 208 -11.77 -25.59 14.98
CA GLY A 208 -12.52 -26.86 14.93
C GLY A 208 -13.36 -27.04 13.66
N VAL A 209 -12.93 -26.47 12.53
CA VAL A 209 -13.65 -26.52 11.25
C VAL A 209 -12.87 -27.29 10.19
N ALA A 210 -13.53 -27.66 9.09
CA ALA A 210 -12.85 -28.26 7.95
C ALA A 210 -11.85 -27.28 7.30
N LEU A 211 -10.73 -27.80 6.77
CA LEU A 211 -9.72 -27.01 6.06
C LEU A 211 -10.33 -26.19 4.91
N SER A 212 -11.22 -26.79 4.14
CA SER A 212 -11.93 -26.13 3.03
C SER A 212 -12.75 -24.92 3.50
N THR A 213 -13.30 -24.98 4.71
CA THR A 213 -14.04 -23.86 5.32
C THR A 213 -13.11 -22.72 5.67
N ALA A 214 -11.98 -22.99 6.34
CA ALA A 214 -10.98 -21.98 6.66
C ALA A 214 -10.38 -21.35 5.38
N GLN A 215 -10.11 -22.15 4.36
CA GLN A 215 -9.69 -21.67 3.03
C GLN A 215 -10.76 -20.77 2.40
N GLY A 216 -12.04 -21.15 2.49
CA GLY A 216 -13.17 -20.33 2.03
C GLY A 216 -13.25 -18.99 2.76
N TRP A 217 -12.97 -18.95 4.06
CA TRP A 217 -12.88 -17.70 4.81
C TRP A 217 -11.74 -16.81 4.33
N ILE A 218 -10.57 -17.39 4.06
CA ILE A 218 -9.40 -16.68 3.53
C ILE A 218 -9.69 -16.14 2.12
N THR A 219 -10.27 -16.94 1.24
CA THR A 219 -10.68 -16.48 -0.10
C THR A 219 -11.62 -15.30 0.01
N LYS A 220 -12.66 -15.41 0.86
CA LYS A 220 -13.62 -14.31 1.04
C LYS A 220 -13.04 -13.11 1.79
N ALA A 221 -11.98 -13.30 2.58
CA ALA A 221 -11.21 -12.19 3.15
C ALA A 221 -10.38 -11.50 2.05
N ARG A 222 -9.78 -12.24 1.10
CA ARG A 222 -9.10 -11.68 -0.08
C ARG A 222 -10.06 -10.99 -1.04
N ASP A 223 -11.25 -11.54 -1.26
CA ASP A 223 -12.28 -10.91 -2.12
C ASP A 223 -12.77 -9.60 -1.52
N ARG A 224 -12.83 -9.53 -0.19
CA ARG A 224 -13.02 -8.28 0.57
C ARG A 224 -11.74 -7.50 0.74
N GLY A 225 -10.70 -7.83 -0.01
CA GLY A 225 -9.41 -7.22 0.05
C GLY A 225 -8.56 -7.56 1.28
N LEU A 226 -9.12 -7.76 2.47
CA LEU A 226 -8.44 -7.92 3.79
C LEU A 226 -7.16 -8.78 3.86
N LEU A 227 -6.90 -9.64 2.88
CA LEU A 227 -5.63 -10.34 2.70
C LEU A 227 -5.08 -10.15 1.26
N PRO A 228 -3.75 -10.17 1.07
CA PRO A 228 -3.16 -10.10 -0.26
C PRO A 228 -3.72 -11.17 -1.20
N PRO A 229 -3.88 -10.87 -2.50
CA PRO A 229 -4.32 -11.84 -3.47
C PRO A 229 -3.41 -13.07 -3.41
N GLY A 230 -4.02 -14.25 -3.42
CA GLY A 230 -3.25 -15.49 -3.42
C GLY A 230 -2.30 -15.50 -4.61
N ARG A 231 -1.04 -15.92 -4.41
CA ARG A 231 -0.14 -16.20 -5.53
C ARG A 231 -0.87 -17.19 -6.44
N ARG A 232 -1.32 -16.74 -7.61
CA ARG A 232 -1.83 -17.62 -8.65
C ARG A 232 -0.70 -18.59 -8.96
N GLY A 233 -0.91 -19.87 -8.63
CA GLY A 233 -0.05 -20.93 -9.13
C GLY A 233 0.01 -20.81 -10.64
N ARG A 234 1.22 -20.91 -11.19
CA ARG A 234 1.47 -20.98 -12.63
C ARG A 234 0.63 -22.15 -13.16
N ALA A 235 -0.49 -21.84 -13.80
CA ALA A 235 -1.18 -22.84 -14.61
C ALA A 235 -0.23 -23.15 -15.78
N GLY A 236 0.09 -24.44 -15.94
CA GLY A 236 0.91 -24.96 -17.02
C GLY A 236 0.24 -24.86 -18.37
#